data_AF-A0A834XZU3-F1
#
_entry.id   AF-A0A834XZU3-F1
#
_cell.length_a   1.000
_cell.length_b   1.000
_cell.length_c   1.000
_cell.angle_alpha   90.00
_cell.angle_beta   90.00
_cell.angle_gamma   90.00
#
_symmetry.space_group_name_H-M   'P 1'
#
loop_
_entity.id
_entity.type
_entity.pdbx_description
1 polymer ?
#
loop_
_entity_poly.entity_id
_entity_poly.type
_entity_poly.pdbx_seq_one_letter_code
_entity_poly.pdbx_strand_id
1 'polypeptide(L)'
;MPKAYLALVKWVGGKYKDSFTPGVPVSWIENFDRKKFDNYNKDNDEIIYTVEWKEKKIFKKYKVNVIMISDKMSELENKIKILDGDVSPKALKPNTLAQYYLKKQKLFDDDENEKENDISQQKKKSTKYDIYNCYCLIVYYIVFLKIEIGQPGSDVTVTDLQWTTAISRGSYKFMSTSLVMSLFPMNVLLKSNYKGGKCKIKKDETPQKLTALDTRIVDAIKYSVQRKFKNTFTLVGFGQAINSKLHKLRSTQNQSKEPSDQDDI
;
A
#
# COMPACT_ATOMS: atom_id res chain seq x y z
N MET A 1 13.96 -23.43 2.13
CA MET A 1 13.34 -22.08 2.00
C MET A 1 13.76 -21.46 0.67
N PRO A 2 12.95 -20.60 0.02
CA PRO A 2 13.39 -19.90 -1.19
C PRO A 2 14.58 -19.00 -0.86
N LYS A 3 15.69 -19.18 -1.58
CA LYS A 3 16.90 -18.36 -1.41
C LYS A 3 16.58 -16.90 -1.71
N ALA A 4 16.96 -16.00 -0.80
CA ALA A 4 16.83 -14.56 -1.03
C ALA A 4 17.99 -14.08 -1.91
N TYR A 5 17.68 -13.63 -3.13
CA TYR A 5 18.67 -13.08 -4.05
C TYR A 5 18.89 -11.58 -3.80
N LEU A 6 20.14 -11.16 -3.94
CA LEU A 6 20.60 -9.79 -3.86
C LEU A 6 21.10 -9.32 -5.22
N ALA A 7 20.86 -8.07 -5.55
CA ALA A 7 21.30 -7.43 -6.79
C ALA A 7 22.38 -6.37 -6.52
N LEU A 8 23.33 -6.31 -7.45
CA LEU A 8 24.21 -5.17 -7.66
C LEU A 8 23.55 -4.26 -8.69
N VAL A 9 23.28 -3.02 -8.31
CA VAL A 9 22.62 -2.05 -9.20
C VAL A 9 23.48 -0.83 -9.44
N LYS A 10 23.41 -0.26 -10.65
CA LYS A 10 23.93 1.06 -11.02
C LYS A 10 22.76 2.04 -11.11
N TRP A 11 22.82 3.16 -10.41
CA TRP A 11 21.72 4.13 -10.45
C TRP A 11 21.77 4.96 -11.72
N VAL A 12 20.65 5.06 -12.43
CA VAL A 12 20.57 5.80 -13.71
C VAL A 12 20.27 7.30 -13.49
N GLY A 13 19.79 7.68 -12.30
CA GLY A 13 19.43 9.06 -12.00
C GLY A 13 19.29 9.39 -10.52
N GLY A 14 19.05 10.67 -10.23
CA GLY A 14 18.92 11.21 -8.88
C GLY A 14 20.26 11.43 -8.18
N LYS A 15 20.23 11.52 -6.84
CA LYS A 15 21.41 11.81 -6.00
C LYS A 15 22.53 10.77 -6.13
N TYR A 16 22.21 9.56 -6.57
CA TYR A 16 23.12 8.44 -6.65
C TYR A 16 23.53 8.10 -8.09
N LYS A 17 23.20 8.95 -9.07
CA LYS A 17 23.49 8.71 -10.48
C LYS A 17 24.94 8.23 -10.69
N ASP A 18 25.10 7.20 -11.50
CA ASP A 18 26.37 6.56 -11.86
C ASP A 18 27.11 5.85 -10.72
N SER A 19 26.59 5.87 -9.49
CA SER A 19 27.12 5.06 -8.38
C SER A 19 26.59 3.63 -8.40
N PHE A 20 27.30 2.75 -7.70
CA PHE A 20 26.90 1.35 -7.53
C PHE A 20 26.40 1.09 -6.11
N THR A 21 25.46 0.15 -5.97
CA THR A 21 24.99 -0.31 -4.66
C THR A 21 24.82 -1.84 -4.67
N PRO A 22 25.63 -2.57 -3.88
CA PRO A 22 25.45 -4.00 -3.70
C PRO A 22 24.33 -4.27 -2.69
N GLY A 23 23.76 -5.47 -2.73
CA GLY A 23 22.86 -5.94 -1.67
C GLY A 23 21.43 -5.45 -1.76
N VAL A 24 20.97 -4.96 -2.92
CA VAL A 24 19.55 -4.60 -3.11
C VAL A 24 18.73 -5.88 -3.20
N PRO A 25 17.78 -6.15 -2.29
CA PRO A 25 16.93 -7.33 -2.39
C PRO A 25 16.20 -7.34 -3.73
N VAL A 26 16.23 -8.46 -4.46
CA VAL A 26 15.54 -8.58 -5.75
C VAL A 26 14.04 -8.31 -5.62
N SER A 27 13.45 -8.60 -4.45
CA SER A 27 12.06 -8.28 -4.11
C SER A 27 11.73 -6.77 -4.06
N TRP A 28 12.73 -5.89 -4.05
CA TRP A 28 12.55 -4.43 -4.11
C TRP A 28 12.61 -3.88 -5.53
N ILE A 29 12.96 -4.73 -6.50
CA ILE A 29 13.06 -4.36 -7.92
C ILE A 29 11.72 -4.69 -8.58
N GLU A 30 10.98 -3.66 -9.00
CA GLU A 30 9.67 -3.82 -9.61
C GLU A 30 9.78 -4.57 -10.94
N ASN A 31 8.91 -5.56 -11.14
CA ASN A 31 8.82 -6.37 -12.36
C ASN A 31 10.14 -7.06 -12.75
N PHE A 32 10.97 -7.39 -11.75
CA PHE A 32 12.19 -8.13 -12.02
C PHE A 32 11.88 -9.57 -12.46
N ASP A 33 12.21 -9.88 -13.71
CA ASP A 33 12.08 -11.23 -14.27
C ASP A 33 13.48 -11.85 -14.40
N ARG A 34 13.75 -12.85 -13.56
CA ARG A 34 15.02 -13.58 -13.54
C ARG A 34 15.32 -14.25 -14.88
N LYS A 35 14.32 -14.87 -15.51
CA LYS A 35 14.49 -15.56 -16.79
C LYS A 35 14.83 -14.55 -17.88
N LYS A 36 14.19 -13.37 -17.84
CA LYS A 36 14.53 -12.28 -18.75
C LYS A 36 15.97 -11.82 -18.50
N PHE A 37 16.35 -11.55 -17.26
CA PHE A 37 17.71 -11.12 -16.93
C PHE A 37 18.78 -12.11 -17.38
N ASP A 38 18.61 -13.41 -17.11
CA ASP A 38 19.58 -14.45 -17.49
C ASP A 38 19.63 -14.69 -19.01
N ASN A 39 18.50 -14.51 -19.72
CA ASN A 39 18.44 -14.66 -21.19
C ASN A 39 18.97 -13.43 -21.95
N TYR A 40 19.04 -12.26 -21.31
CA TYR A 40 19.62 -11.07 -21.94
C TYR A 40 21.13 -11.24 -22.00
N ASN A 41 21.58 -11.75 -23.15
CA ASN A 41 22.94 -12.15 -23.41
C ASN A 41 23.74 -10.93 -23.93
N LYS A 42 24.64 -10.42 -23.09
CA LYS A 42 25.92 -9.71 -23.37
C LYS A 42 25.99 -8.50 -24.32
N ASP A 43 24.99 -8.21 -25.13
CA ASP A 43 25.04 -7.12 -26.11
C ASP A 43 24.37 -5.86 -25.56
N ASN A 44 25.09 -5.16 -24.67
CA ASN A 44 25.01 -3.72 -24.33
C ASN A 44 23.67 -3.02 -23.99
N ASP A 45 22.53 -3.68 -24.06
CA ASP A 45 21.26 -3.03 -23.73
C ASP A 45 21.08 -2.98 -22.21
N GLU A 46 21.37 -1.82 -21.61
CA GLU A 46 21.12 -1.52 -20.21
C GLU A 46 19.62 -1.65 -19.89
N ILE A 47 19.19 -2.77 -19.31
CA ILE A 47 17.81 -2.94 -18.88
C ILE A 47 17.58 -2.07 -17.63
N ILE A 48 16.74 -1.06 -17.78
CA ILE A 48 16.38 -0.17 -16.68
C ILE A 48 15.18 -0.75 -15.92
N TYR A 49 15.37 -0.95 -14.62
CA TYR A 49 14.36 -1.34 -13.65
C TYR A 49 14.01 -0.17 -12.73
N THR A 50 12.89 -0.29 -12.01
CA THR A 50 12.51 0.64 -10.94
C THR A 50 12.71 -0.03 -9.58
N VAL A 51 13.39 0.65 -8.67
CA VAL A 51 13.61 0.18 -7.29
C VAL A 51 12.97 1.13 -6.30
N GLU A 52 12.24 0.57 -5.34
CA GLU A 52 11.79 1.29 -4.16
C GLU A 52 12.91 1.35 -3.12
N TRP A 53 13.39 2.57 -2.86
CA TRP A 53 14.48 2.81 -1.93
C TRP A 53 14.03 3.72 -0.79
N LYS A 54 14.31 3.29 0.45
CA LYS A 54 13.93 4.04 1.64
C LYS A 54 14.95 5.12 1.95
N GLU A 55 14.57 6.38 1.76
CA GLU A 55 15.36 7.53 2.17
C GLU A 55 14.73 8.17 3.43
N LYS A 56 15.44 8.10 4.56
CA LYS A 56 14.94 8.52 5.88
C LYS A 56 13.66 7.75 6.27
N LYS A 57 12.49 8.37 6.11
CA LYS A 57 11.16 7.83 6.45
C LYS A 57 10.23 7.70 5.25
N ILE A 58 10.72 7.99 4.03
CA ILE A 58 9.91 8.02 2.82
C ILE A 58 10.49 7.03 1.82
N PHE A 59 9.64 6.19 1.21
CA PHE A 59 10.02 5.36 0.08
C PHE A 59 9.96 6.18 -1.20
N LYS A 60 11.03 6.11 -1.98
CA LYS A 60 11.14 6.79 -3.28
C LYS A 60 11.48 5.77 -4.34
N LYS A 61 10.96 5.99 -5.56
CA LYS A 61 11.24 5.15 -6.72
C LYS A 61 12.42 5.72 -7.50
N TYR A 62 13.33 4.86 -7.89
CA TYR A 62 14.51 5.22 -8.66
C TYR A 62 14.70 4.26 -9.83
N LYS A 63 15.24 4.79 -10.92
CA LYS A 63 15.66 3.98 -12.07
C LYS A 63 17.05 3.42 -11.84
N VAL A 64 17.21 2.12 -12.01
CA VAL A 64 18.48 1.42 -11.83
C VAL A 64 18.73 0.45 -12.98
N ASN A 65 19.99 0.23 -13.32
CA ASN A 65 20.43 -0.87 -14.16
C ASN A 65 20.92 -2.01 -13.25
N VAL A 66 20.40 -3.22 -13.43
CA VAL A 66 20.82 -4.38 -12.64
C VAL A 66 22.04 -4.99 -13.32
N ILE A 67 23.16 -5.02 -12.61
CA ILE A 67 24.45 -5.44 -13.17
C ILE A 67 24.71 -6.92 -12.90
N MET A 68 24.40 -7.39 -11.68
CA MET A 68 24.67 -8.77 -11.26
C MET A 68 23.69 -9.16 -10.16
N ILE A 69 23.36 -10.45 -10.07
CA ILE A 69 22.55 -11.02 -8.99
C ILE A 69 23.28 -12.21 -8.40
N SER A 70 23.31 -12.29 -7.08
CA SER A 70 23.92 -13.38 -6.34
C SER A 70 23.15 -13.64 -5.04
N ASP A 71 23.24 -14.86 -4.52
CA ASP A 71 22.82 -15.18 -3.15
C ASP A 71 23.91 -14.81 -2.11
N LYS A 72 25.11 -14.41 -2.55
CA LYS A 72 26.24 -14.04 -1.70
C LYS A 72 26.62 -12.57 -1.87
N MET A 73 26.55 -11.82 -0.77
CA MET A 73 26.95 -10.40 -0.74
C MET A 73 28.40 -10.18 -1.19
N SER A 74 29.31 -11.09 -0.81
CA SER A 74 30.73 -11.02 -1.15
C SER A 74 31.01 -11.03 -2.65
N GLU A 75 30.18 -11.73 -3.45
CA GLU A 75 30.34 -11.75 -4.90
C GLU A 75 29.99 -10.41 -5.53
N LEU A 76 28.93 -9.75 -5.02
CA LEU A 76 28.52 -8.42 -5.47
C LEU A 76 29.58 -7.36 -5.12
N GLU A 77 30.13 -7.42 -3.92
CA GLU A 77 31.21 -6.51 -3.48
C GLU A 77 32.50 -6.70 -4.28
N ASN A 78 32.87 -7.95 -4.59
CA ASN A 78 34.02 -8.22 -5.45
C ASN A 78 33.80 -7.72 -6.87
N LYS A 79 32.57 -7.82 -7.40
CA LYS A 79 32.24 -7.28 -8.72
C LYS A 79 32.38 -5.76 -8.77
N ILE A 80 32.03 -5.05 -7.68
CA ILE A 80 32.24 -3.60 -7.57
C ILE A 80 33.73 -3.24 -7.65
N LYS A 81 34.59 -3.98 -6.95
CA LYS A 81 36.06 -3.74 -7.00
C LYS A 81 36.62 -3.85 -8.42
N ILE A 82 36.01 -4.68 -9.27
CA ILE A 82 36.41 -4.85 -10.68
C ILE A 82 35.86 -3.72 -11.57
N LEU A 83 34.72 -3.13 -11.23
CA LEU A 83 34.03 -2.12 -12.04
C LEU A 83 34.59 -0.69 -11.87
N ASP A 84 35.62 -0.50 -11.02
CA ASP A 84 36.36 0.75 -10.80
C ASP A 84 35.48 1.98 -10.49
N GLY A 85 34.27 1.76 -9.94
CA GLY A 85 33.26 2.79 -9.71
C GLY A 85 33.17 3.27 -8.26
N ASP A 86 32.81 4.54 -8.07
CA ASP A 86 32.53 5.11 -6.75
C ASP A 86 31.40 4.36 -6.03
N VAL A 87 31.71 3.80 -4.86
CA VAL A 87 30.73 3.11 -4.01
C VAL A 87 29.87 4.14 -3.30
N SER A 88 28.54 4.02 -3.39
CA SER A 88 27.64 4.93 -2.65
C SER A 88 27.90 4.81 -1.14
N PRO A 89 28.13 5.93 -0.42
CA PRO A 89 28.59 5.92 0.97
C PRO A 89 27.55 5.44 1.99
N LYS A 90 26.33 5.10 1.57
CA LYS A 90 25.31 4.54 2.46
C LYS A 90 25.34 3.03 2.39
N ALA A 91 26.27 2.42 3.12
CA ALA A 91 26.20 1.01 3.46
C ALA A 91 24.85 0.71 4.14
N LEU A 92 24.24 -0.42 3.74
CA LEU A 92 23.02 -0.92 4.36
C LEU A 92 23.24 -1.06 5.87
N LYS A 93 22.47 -0.34 6.68
CA LYS A 93 22.14 -0.84 8.03
C LYS A 93 21.04 -1.87 7.82
N PRO A 94 21.29 -3.17 8.02
CA PRO A 94 20.24 -4.19 7.88
C PRO A 94 19.07 -3.79 8.76
N ASN A 95 17.85 -3.92 8.23
CA ASN A 95 16.66 -3.87 9.07
C ASN A 95 16.82 -4.93 10.16
N THR A 96 16.59 -4.58 11.43
CA THR A 96 16.72 -5.47 12.60
C THR A 96 15.92 -6.78 12.43
N LEU A 97 14.87 -6.76 11.62
CA LEU A 97 14.12 -7.96 11.19
C LEU A 97 14.93 -8.94 10.33
N ALA A 98 15.75 -8.46 9.39
CA ALA A 98 16.56 -9.34 8.55
C ALA A 98 17.63 -10.08 9.36
N GLN A 99 18.25 -9.39 10.34
CA GLN A 99 19.19 -10.03 11.28
C GLN A 99 18.52 -11.07 12.18
N TYR A 100 17.27 -10.83 12.60
CA TYR A 100 16.48 -11.80 13.36
C TYR A 100 16.21 -13.08 12.56
N TYR A 101 15.86 -12.97 11.28
CA TYR A 101 15.65 -14.14 10.41
C TYR A 101 16.95 -14.87 10.05
N LEU A 102 18.04 -14.15 9.80
CA LEU A 102 19.37 -14.73 9.56
C LEU A 102 19.94 -15.47 10.78
N LYS A 103 19.72 -14.97 12.00
CA LYS A 103 20.17 -15.63 13.23
C LYS A 103 19.38 -16.90 13.54
N LYS A 104 18.11 -16.95 13.13
CA LYS A 104 17.26 -18.14 13.28
C LYS A 104 17.59 -19.19 12.22
N GLN A 105 17.96 -18.80 10.99
CA GLN A 105 18.37 -19.73 9.93
C GLN A 105 19.63 -20.55 10.29
N LYS A 106 20.64 -19.94 10.91
CA LYS A 106 21.85 -20.66 11.37
C LYS A 106 21.62 -21.78 12.38
N LEU A 107 20.44 -21.87 13.01
CA LEU A 107 20.08 -22.93 13.95
C LEU A 107 19.40 -24.14 13.28
N PHE A 108 19.10 -24.06 11.97
CA PHE A 108 18.37 -25.10 11.24
C PHE A 108 19.10 -25.62 9.99
N ASP A 109 20.25 -25.04 9.62
CA ASP A 109 20.98 -25.39 8.40
C ASP A 109 22.03 -26.52 8.60
N ASP A 110 22.08 -27.17 9.78
CA ASP A 110 23.00 -28.29 10.05
C ASP A 110 22.44 -29.66 9.61
N ASP A 111 21.20 -29.74 9.13
CA ASP A 111 20.60 -31.00 8.66
C ASP A 111 20.05 -30.84 7.23
N GLU A 112 20.41 -31.81 6.38
CA GLU A 112 19.85 -32.10 5.05
C GLU A 112 20.48 -31.42 3.82
N ASN A 113 21.65 -31.96 3.46
CA ASN A 113 22.01 -32.22 2.06
C ASN A 113 21.05 -33.27 1.46
N GLU A 114 20.49 -33.01 0.26
CA GLU A 114 20.65 -33.84 -0.95
C GLU A 114 19.61 -33.54 -2.07
N LYS A 115 20.13 -33.46 -3.30
CA LYS A 115 19.57 -33.88 -4.62
C LYS A 115 18.59 -32.98 -5.41
N GLU A 116 19.20 -32.22 -6.32
CA GLU A 116 19.13 -32.32 -7.80
C GLU A 116 17.84 -32.72 -8.57
N ASN A 117 17.52 -31.82 -9.51
CA ASN A 117 17.43 -32.03 -10.98
C ASN A 117 16.08 -32.14 -11.73
N ASP A 118 16.08 -31.29 -12.77
CA ASP A 118 15.50 -31.37 -14.12
C ASP A 118 13.98 -31.48 -14.34
N ILE A 119 13.47 -30.57 -15.19
CA ILE A 119 12.88 -30.91 -16.50
C ILE A 119 12.66 -29.63 -17.31
N SER A 120 13.06 -29.75 -18.57
CA SER A 120 13.18 -28.74 -19.59
C SER A 120 11.88 -28.55 -20.41
N GLN A 121 11.75 -27.34 -20.96
CA GLN A 121 11.19 -27.00 -22.27
C GLN A 121 9.73 -27.38 -22.60
N GLN A 122 8.91 -26.36 -22.84
CA GLN A 122 8.09 -26.31 -24.05
C GLN A 122 7.77 -24.85 -24.46
N LYS A 123 8.15 -24.54 -25.71
CA LYS A 123 7.83 -23.32 -26.45
C LYS A 123 6.32 -23.22 -26.69
N LYS A 124 5.75 -22.00 -26.63
CA LYS A 124 4.67 -21.59 -27.55
C LYS A 124 4.63 -20.07 -27.70
N LYS A 125 4.61 -19.66 -28.97
CA LYS A 125 4.51 -18.29 -29.49
C LYS A 125 3.14 -17.72 -29.13
N SER A 126 3.06 -16.48 -28.62
CA SER A 126 1.85 -15.65 -28.70
C SER A 126 2.23 -14.16 -28.69
N THR A 127 1.35 -13.38 -29.30
CA THR A 127 1.53 -12.14 -30.04
C THR A 127 1.62 -10.87 -29.19
N LYS A 128 2.36 -9.89 -29.72
CA LYS A 128 2.66 -8.53 -29.22
C LYS A 128 1.45 -7.69 -28.75
N TYR A 129 0.22 -8.16 -28.94
CA TYR A 129 -1.02 -7.53 -28.49
C TYR A 129 -1.43 -7.89 -27.03
N ASP A 130 -0.82 -8.91 -26.42
CA ASP A 130 -1.16 -9.31 -25.04
C ASP A 130 -0.49 -8.43 -23.96
N ILE A 131 0.59 -7.71 -24.29
CA ILE A 131 1.38 -6.94 -23.30
C ILE A 131 0.62 -5.70 -22.81
N TYR A 132 -0.09 -4.98 -23.68
CA TYR A 132 -0.91 -3.85 -23.26
C TYR A 132 -2.11 -4.28 -22.41
N ASN A 133 -2.65 -5.48 -22.66
CA ASN A 133 -3.73 -6.04 -21.86
C ASN A 133 -3.23 -6.54 -20.50
N CYS A 134 -2.01 -7.08 -20.42
CA CYS A 134 -1.41 -7.57 -19.19
C CYS A 134 -1.00 -6.43 -18.23
N TYR A 135 -0.53 -5.28 -18.73
CA TYR A 135 -0.25 -4.09 -17.90
C TYR A 135 -1.53 -3.42 -17.40
N CYS A 136 -2.59 -3.39 -18.22
CA CYS A 136 -3.90 -2.93 -17.75
C CYS A 136 -4.41 -3.87 -16.65
N LEU A 137 -4.30 -5.19 -16.83
CA LEU A 137 -4.69 -6.22 -15.86
C LEU A 137 -3.88 -6.22 -14.56
N ILE A 138 -2.57 -5.90 -14.57
CA ILE A 138 -1.75 -5.88 -13.35
C ILE A 138 -2.01 -4.61 -12.52
N VAL A 139 -2.23 -3.45 -13.16
CA VAL A 139 -2.78 -2.26 -12.48
C VAL A 139 -4.21 -2.55 -12.00
N TYR A 140 -4.95 -3.40 -12.72
CA TYR A 140 -6.22 -3.99 -12.30
C TYR A 140 -6.07 -5.23 -11.37
N TYR A 141 -4.89 -5.61 -10.88
CA TYR A 141 -4.70 -6.75 -9.94
C TYR A 141 -4.04 -6.31 -8.64
N ILE A 142 -3.42 -5.12 -8.66
CA ILE A 142 -3.42 -4.19 -7.51
C ILE A 142 -4.85 -3.62 -7.29
N VAL A 143 -5.86 -4.18 -7.97
CA VAL A 143 -7.27 -4.14 -7.58
C VAL A 143 -7.38 -4.61 -6.15
N PHE A 144 -7.58 -3.60 -5.31
CA PHE A 144 -8.46 -3.62 -4.16
C PHE A 144 -8.45 -4.95 -3.42
N LEU A 145 -7.34 -5.25 -2.73
CA LEU A 145 -7.42 -6.13 -1.58
C LEU A 145 -8.48 -5.52 -0.65
N LYS A 146 -9.65 -6.16 -0.68
CA LYS A 146 -10.81 -5.81 0.10
C LYS A 146 -10.67 -6.51 1.43
N ILE A 147 -10.56 -5.71 2.48
CA ILE A 147 -10.51 -6.18 3.85
C ILE A 147 -11.94 -6.16 4.37
N GLU A 148 -12.43 -7.31 4.79
CA GLU A 148 -13.69 -7.42 5.51
C GLU A 148 -13.52 -6.82 6.91
N ILE A 149 -14.45 -5.94 7.30
CA ILE A 149 -14.49 -5.31 8.63
C ILE A 149 -15.71 -5.81 9.40
N GLY A 150 -15.68 -5.71 10.72
CA GLY A 150 -16.76 -6.21 11.57
C GLY A 150 -16.52 -7.64 12.05
N GLN A 151 -17.61 -8.33 12.40
CA GLN A 151 -17.56 -9.75 12.69
C GLN A 151 -17.31 -10.52 11.39
N PRO A 152 -16.66 -11.70 11.42
CA PRO A 152 -16.55 -12.56 10.25
C PRO A 152 -17.94 -12.85 9.66
N GLY A 153 -18.11 -12.63 8.35
CA GLY A 153 -19.40 -12.78 7.65
C GLY A 153 -20.28 -11.53 7.68
N SER A 154 -19.73 -10.34 7.92
CA SER A 154 -20.49 -9.08 7.87
C SER A 154 -20.76 -8.63 6.42
N ASP A 155 -19.95 -9.13 5.48
CA ASP A 155 -19.89 -8.70 4.08
C ASP A 155 -19.63 -7.20 3.88
N VAL A 156 -19.11 -6.52 4.90
CA VAL A 156 -18.74 -5.10 4.83
C VAL A 156 -17.25 -5.02 4.54
N THR A 157 -16.91 -4.67 3.30
CA THR A 157 -15.51 -4.60 2.87
C THR A 157 -15.04 -3.16 2.67
N VAL A 158 -13.79 -2.88 3.03
CA VAL A 158 -13.07 -1.63 2.71
C VAL A 158 -11.80 -1.96 1.93
N THR A 159 -11.23 -0.97 1.24
CA THR A 159 -9.92 -1.15 0.61
C THR A 159 -8.80 -1.13 1.66
N ASP A 160 -7.67 -1.78 1.38
CA ASP A 160 -6.51 -1.75 2.27
C ASP A 160 -6.05 -0.32 2.62
N LEU A 161 -6.05 0.59 1.63
CA LEU A 161 -5.70 2.00 1.86
C LEU A 161 -6.68 2.70 2.81
N GLN A 162 -7.98 2.46 2.64
CA GLN A 162 -9.01 3.02 3.52
C GLN A 162 -8.87 2.49 4.94
N TRP A 163 -8.63 1.18 5.08
CA TRP A 163 -8.40 0.53 6.37
C TRP A 163 -7.16 1.08 7.07
N THR A 164 -6.03 1.12 6.37
CA THR A 164 -4.76 1.64 6.89
C THR A 164 -4.88 3.12 7.29
N THR A 165 -5.60 3.92 6.50
CA THR A 165 -5.88 5.32 6.83
C THR A 165 -6.73 5.44 8.10
N ALA A 166 -7.77 4.62 8.23
CA ALA A 166 -8.63 4.61 9.42
C ALA A 166 -7.88 4.13 10.67
N ILE A 167 -7.08 3.07 10.56
CA ILE A 167 -6.33 2.51 11.69
C ILE A 167 -5.16 3.41 12.12
N SER A 168 -4.64 4.28 11.25
CA SER A 168 -3.64 5.26 11.65
C SER A 168 -4.18 6.33 12.61
N ARG A 169 -5.51 6.49 12.72
CA ARG A 169 -6.13 7.49 13.59
C ARG A 169 -5.98 7.08 15.07
N GLY A 170 -5.52 8.03 15.89
CA GLY A 170 -5.26 7.82 17.32
C GLY A 170 -6.50 7.83 18.25
N SER A 171 -7.69 8.12 17.72
CA SER A 171 -8.94 8.13 18.50
C SER A 171 -10.03 7.33 17.81
N TYR A 172 -10.85 6.63 18.59
CA TYR A 172 -12.02 5.90 18.08
C TYR A 172 -12.98 6.83 17.31
N LYS A 173 -13.14 8.09 17.72
CA LYS A 173 -14.00 9.08 17.03
C LYS A 173 -13.49 9.36 15.61
N PHE A 174 -12.18 9.54 15.46
CA PHE A 174 -11.56 9.80 14.15
C PHE A 174 -11.52 8.55 13.27
N MET A 175 -11.25 7.38 13.85
CA MET A 175 -11.32 6.12 13.10
C MET A 175 -12.74 5.86 12.58
N SER A 176 -13.75 6.02 13.45
CA SER A 176 -15.17 5.82 13.10
C SER A 176 -15.61 6.74 11.97
N THR A 177 -15.31 8.04 12.07
CA THR A 177 -15.65 9.01 11.03
C THR A 177 -14.90 8.73 9.72
N SER A 178 -13.63 8.32 9.77
CA SER A 178 -12.86 7.92 8.58
C SER A 178 -13.50 6.73 7.86
N LEU A 179 -13.94 5.72 8.59
CA LEU A 179 -14.62 4.54 8.01
C LEU A 179 -15.98 4.90 7.44
N VAL A 180 -16.78 5.71 8.14
CA VAL A 180 -18.07 6.19 7.63
C VAL A 180 -17.90 6.97 6.31
N MET A 181 -16.90 7.83 6.22
CA MET A 181 -16.60 8.56 4.96
C MET A 181 -16.17 7.64 3.82
N SER A 182 -15.60 6.47 4.13
CA SER A 182 -15.10 5.53 3.13
C SER A 182 -16.17 4.56 2.63
N LEU A 183 -17.12 4.19 3.50
CA LEU A 183 -18.13 3.17 3.24
C LEU A 183 -19.46 3.72 2.71
N PHE A 184 -19.78 4.98 3.01
CA PHE A 184 -21.01 5.60 2.56
C PHE A 184 -20.73 6.65 1.49
N PRO A 185 -21.49 6.66 0.39
CA PRO A 185 -21.34 7.69 -0.62
C PRO A 185 -21.82 9.05 -0.08
N MET A 186 -21.24 10.13 -0.60
CA MET A 186 -21.46 11.50 -0.09
C MET A 186 -22.94 11.89 -0.08
N ASN A 187 -23.70 11.53 -1.12
CA ASN A 187 -25.13 11.79 -1.22
C ASN A 187 -25.96 11.16 -0.08
N VAL A 188 -25.58 9.94 0.35
CA VAL A 188 -26.22 9.24 1.49
C VAL A 188 -25.85 9.93 2.79
N LEU A 189 -24.58 10.30 2.99
CA LEU A 189 -24.12 10.99 4.19
C LEU A 189 -24.86 12.32 4.41
N LEU A 190 -25.09 13.09 3.34
CA LEU A 190 -25.78 14.37 3.43
C LEU A 190 -27.25 14.23 3.83
N LYS A 191 -27.92 13.16 3.44
CA LYS A 191 -29.35 12.90 3.74
C LYS A 191 -29.57 12.07 5.00
N SER A 192 -28.51 11.53 5.61
CA SER A 192 -28.62 10.56 6.70
C SER A 192 -28.06 11.06 8.04
N ASN A 193 -28.44 10.43 9.13
CA ASN A 193 -27.80 10.58 10.44
C ASN A 193 -27.62 9.20 11.10
N TYR A 194 -26.97 9.17 12.26
CA TYR A 194 -26.62 7.91 12.91
C TYR A 194 -27.84 7.02 13.26
N LYS A 195 -28.99 7.59 13.65
CA LYS A 195 -30.17 6.83 14.14
C LYS A 195 -31.49 7.10 13.38
N GLY A 196 -31.47 7.90 12.32
CA GLY A 196 -32.68 8.45 11.71
C GLY A 196 -33.28 9.63 12.49
N GLY A 197 -34.35 10.20 11.94
CA GLY A 197 -35.27 11.07 12.68
C GLY A 197 -35.17 12.57 12.35
N LYS A 198 -35.93 13.38 13.09
CA LYS A 198 -35.98 14.83 12.92
C LYS A 198 -34.69 15.46 13.41
N CYS A 199 -34.15 16.41 12.64
CA CYS A 199 -33.07 17.26 13.11
C CYS A 199 -33.59 18.12 14.29
N LYS A 200 -33.02 17.93 15.49
CA LYS A 200 -33.50 18.62 16.71
C LYS A 200 -33.06 20.10 16.81
N ILE A 201 -32.29 20.60 15.84
CA ILE A 201 -31.58 21.89 15.94
C ILE A 201 -32.40 23.05 15.34
N LYS A 202 -33.35 22.80 14.43
CA LYS A 202 -34.19 23.85 13.83
C LYS A 202 -35.63 23.72 14.33
N LYS A 203 -36.15 24.78 14.98
CA LYS A 203 -37.54 24.86 15.48
C LYS A 203 -38.54 25.35 14.42
N ASP A 204 -38.10 26.12 13.42
CA ASP A 204 -39.03 26.95 12.62
C ASP A 204 -39.11 26.62 11.12
N GLU A 205 -38.34 25.65 10.61
CA GLU A 205 -38.46 25.18 9.22
C GLU A 205 -38.77 23.69 9.22
N THR A 206 -39.63 23.24 8.30
CA THR A 206 -40.02 21.83 8.11
C THR A 206 -38.81 20.92 8.33
N PRO A 207 -38.76 20.15 9.43
CA PRO A 207 -37.55 19.45 9.81
C PRO A 207 -37.25 18.41 8.74
N GLN A 208 -36.18 18.63 7.97
CA GLN A 208 -35.74 17.69 6.95
C GLN A 208 -35.58 16.31 7.61
N LYS A 209 -36.43 15.36 7.20
CA LYS A 209 -36.43 14.01 7.77
C LYS A 209 -35.17 13.31 7.31
N LEU A 210 -34.25 13.07 8.24
CA LEU A 210 -32.99 12.38 7.93
C LEU A 210 -33.20 10.87 8.01
N THR A 211 -32.65 10.17 7.03
CA THR A 211 -32.64 8.71 6.99
C THR A 211 -31.60 8.16 7.97
N ALA A 212 -31.86 7.00 8.58
CA ALA A 212 -30.82 6.32 9.34
C ALA A 212 -29.75 5.80 8.37
N LEU A 213 -28.49 5.80 8.81
CA LEU A 213 -27.44 5.06 8.12
C LEU A 213 -27.73 3.55 8.18
N ASP A 214 -27.27 2.82 7.16
CA ASP A 214 -27.39 1.35 7.12
C ASP A 214 -26.79 0.74 8.39
N THR A 215 -27.65 0.10 9.17
CA THR A 215 -27.32 -0.47 10.48
C THR A 215 -26.27 -1.55 10.37
N ARG A 216 -26.27 -2.35 9.29
CA ARG A 216 -25.29 -3.43 9.08
C ARG A 216 -23.87 -2.87 8.95
N ILE A 217 -23.70 -1.85 8.11
CA ILE A 217 -22.40 -1.18 7.91
C ILE A 217 -21.97 -0.49 9.21
N VAL A 218 -22.89 0.19 9.89
CA VAL A 218 -22.64 0.86 11.16
C VAL A 218 -22.18 -0.12 12.25
N ASP A 219 -22.80 -1.29 12.35
CA ASP A 219 -22.44 -2.31 13.34
C ASP A 219 -21.08 -2.96 13.03
N ALA A 220 -20.75 -3.17 11.75
CA ALA A 220 -19.42 -3.63 11.34
C ALA A 220 -18.31 -2.61 11.70
N ILE A 221 -18.57 -1.32 11.48
CA ILE A 221 -17.67 -0.23 11.91
C ILE A 221 -17.53 -0.24 13.43
N LYS A 222 -18.67 -0.27 14.15
CA LYS A 222 -18.72 -0.27 15.61
C LYS A 222 -17.90 -1.42 16.19
N TYR A 223 -18.09 -2.63 15.71
CA TYR A 223 -17.33 -3.81 16.15
C TYR A 223 -15.82 -3.63 15.93
N SER A 224 -15.43 -3.18 14.74
CA SER A 224 -14.02 -2.98 14.38
C SER A 224 -13.33 -1.93 15.25
N VAL A 225 -14.03 -0.82 15.51
CA VAL A 225 -13.54 0.27 16.35
C VAL A 225 -13.46 -0.16 17.82
N GLN A 226 -14.50 -0.83 18.33
CA GLN A 226 -14.53 -1.32 19.71
C GLN A 226 -13.41 -2.34 19.97
N ARG A 227 -13.15 -3.24 19.01
CA ARG A 227 -12.06 -4.22 19.10
C ARG A 227 -10.69 -3.56 19.26
N LYS A 228 -10.44 -2.44 18.57
CA LYS A 228 -9.17 -1.68 18.65
C LYS A 228 -9.09 -0.80 19.89
N PHE A 229 -10.19 -0.14 20.27
CA PHE A 229 -10.23 0.87 21.34
C PHE A 229 -11.03 0.39 22.55
N LYS A 230 -10.78 -0.85 23.01
CA LYS A 230 -11.60 -1.52 24.04
C LYS A 230 -11.87 -0.67 25.29
N ASN A 231 -10.88 0.06 25.77
CA ASN A 231 -10.95 0.78 27.04
C ASN A 231 -11.50 2.20 26.92
N THR A 232 -11.51 2.79 25.72
CA THR A 232 -11.90 4.19 25.50
C THR A 232 -13.18 4.34 24.67
N PHE A 233 -13.63 3.25 24.05
CA PHE A 233 -14.82 3.24 23.22
C PHE A 233 -16.09 3.46 24.05
N THR A 234 -16.92 4.41 23.62
CA THR A 234 -18.26 4.61 24.19
C THR A 234 -19.28 4.70 23.07
N LEU A 235 -20.43 4.04 23.24
CA LEU A 235 -21.49 4.00 22.23
C LEU A 235 -22.07 5.40 21.95
N VAL A 236 -22.26 6.19 23.01
CA VAL A 236 -22.76 7.57 22.91
C VAL A 236 -21.75 8.43 22.15
N GLY A 237 -20.47 8.37 22.52
CA GLY A 237 -19.42 9.14 21.85
C GLY A 237 -19.21 8.75 20.39
N PHE A 238 -19.41 7.47 20.06
CA PHE A 238 -19.39 6.96 18.69
C PHE A 238 -20.49 7.62 17.83
N GLY A 239 -21.74 7.55 18.28
CA GLY A 239 -22.87 8.14 17.57
C GLY A 239 -22.78 9.66 17.45
N GLN A 240 -22.31 10.34 18.51
CA GLN A 240 -22.06 11.78 18.49
C GLN A 240 -21.00 12.16 17.46
N ALA A 241 -19.85 11.46 17.42
CA ALA A 241 -18.78 11.75 16.48
C ALA A 241 -19.24 11.66 15.01
N ILE A 242 -20.04 10.65 14.68
CA ILE A 242 -20.64 10.48 13.36
C ILE A 242 -21.55 11.68 13.05
N ASN A 243 -22.52 11.98 13.92
CA ASN A 243 -23.46 13.08 13.69
C ASN A 243 -22.76 14.44 13.57
N SER A 244 -21.75 14.72 14.40
CA SER A 244 -20.95 15.94 14.31
C SER A 244 -20.22 16.05 12.98
N LYS A 245 -19.69 14.94 12.44
CA LYS A 245 -19.06 14.94 11.13
C LYS A 245 -20.06 15.19 10.00
N LEU A 246 -21.22 14.53 10.05
CA LEU A 246 -22.30 14.73 9.06
C LEU A 246 -22.83 16.16 9.06
N HIS A 247 -23.00 16.76 10.25
CA HIS A 247 -23.39 18.16 10.37
C HIS A 247 -22.35 19.08 9.70
N LYS A 248 -21.05 18.89 9.98
CA LYS A 248 -19.98 19.69 9.35
C LYS A 248 -20.01 19.58 7.83
N LEU A 249 -20.23 18.38 7.28
CA LEU A 249 -20.33 18.18 5.82
C LEU A 249 -21.46 18.99 5.20
N ARG A 250 -22.64 19.02 5.83
CA ARG A 250 -23.77 19.82 5.36
C ARG A 250 -23.47 21.31 5.41
N SER A 251 -22.88 21.79 6.50
CA SER A 251 -22.50 23.19 6.64
C SER A 251 -21.53 23.61 5.53
N THR A 252 -20.50 22.80 5.25
CA THR A 252 -19.55 23.06 4.15
C THR A 252 -20.23 23.02 2.78
N GLN A 253 -21.17 22.09 2.55
CA GLN A 253 -21.88 22.02 1.27
C GLN A 253 -22.80 23.23 1.03
N ASN A 254 -23.47 23.72 2.07
CA ASN A 254 -24.32 24.90 1.95
C ASN A 254 -23.50 26.17 1.66
N GLN A 255 -22.33 26.31 2.30
CA GLN A 255 -21.40 27.41 2.01
C GLN A 255 -20.87 27.38 0.57
N SER A 256 -20.64 26.20 0.00
CA SER A 256 -20.20 26.08 -1.40
C SER A 256 -21.29 26.34 -2.45
N LYS A 257 -22.56 26.51 -2.03
CA LYS A 257 -23.71 26.70 -2.92
C LYS A 257 -24.20 28.15 -3.00
N GLU A 258 -23.61 29.08 -2.26
CA GLU A 258 -23.89 30.51 -2.43
C GLU A 258 -23.11 31.03 -3.66
N PRO A 259 -23.79 31.48 -4.73
CA PRO A 259 -23.13 32.11 -5.86
C PRO A 259 -22.76 33.56 -5.54
N SER A 260 -21.58 33.92 -6.03
CA SER A 260 -21.08 35.28 -6.24
C SER A 260 -21.96 36.03 -7.26
N ASP A 261 -23.16 36.43 -6.87
CA ASP A 261 -23.94 37.43 -7.61
C ASP A 261 -23.51 38.82 -7.14
N GLN A 262 -22.30 39.23 -7.54
CA GLN A 262 -21.82 40.61 -7.45
C GLN A 262 -20.80 40.84 -8.58
N ASP A 263 -21.27 40.70 -9.82
CA ASP A 263 -20.61 41.29 -10.99
C ASP A 263 -21.55 42.38 -11.55
N ASP A 264 -21.16 43.62 -11.25
CA ASP A 264 -21.20 44.85 -12.06
C ASP A 264 -22.55 45.38 -12.63
N ILE A 265 -23.00 46.50 -12.04
CA ILE A 265 -23.70 47.61 -12.73
C ILE A 265 -22.74 48.78 -12.83
#